data_AF-A0A0J1IDF2-F1
#
_entry.id   AF-A0A0J1IDF2-F1
#
_cell.length_a   1.000
_cell.length_b   1.000
_cell.length_c   1.000
_cell.angle_alpha   90.00
_cell.angle_beta   90.00
_cell.angle_gamma   90.00
#
_symmetry.space_group_name_H-M   'P 1'
#
loop_
_entity.id
_entity.type
_entity.pdbx_description
1 polymer ?
#
loop_
_entity_poly.entity_id
_entity_poly.type
_entity_poly.pdbx_seq_one_letter_code
_entity_poly.pdbx_strand_id
1 'polypeptide(L)'
;MKGKVLACQTMADEIQKVLPPGLDLELLPYALHRVPQRLQSELQKRIDADTDHDTLLFGYGLCSYGVVNLHSERHTLVIPRVHDCISLLMGAREIYDREFAKHPATIYLSKGWIDQGAEPLAEFKSYAEAYGTKDAEWMIEMQYRHYQRVVFIDTEVGCREKLALYTNSVAQFLDVAYAEQPGSVRLLTKLFSGDWDQEFVIIPPGRMVMQRSFL
;
A
#
# COMPACT_ATOMS: atom_id res chain seq x y z
N MET A 1 -18.21 17.65 -1.03
CA MET A 1 -16.92 17.64 -0.30
C MET A 1 -15.86 18.12 -1.28
N LYS A 2 -15.06 19.14 -0.93
CA LYS A 2 -13.84 19.49 -1.67
C LYS A 2 -12.70 18.70 -1.03
N GLY A 3 -12.32 17.59 -1.66
CA GLY A 3 -11.38 16.63 -1.07
C GLY A 3 -10.20 16.30 -1.97
N LYS A 4 -9.09 15.93 -1.35
CA LYS A 4 -7.87 15.49 -2.04
C LYS A 4 -7.40 14.15 -1.51
N VAL A 5 -7.00 13.26 -2.41
CA VAL A 5 -6.44 11.94 -2.11
C VAL A 5 -4.93 12.03 -2.10
N LEU A 6 -4.31 11.61 -1.00
CA LEU A 6 -2.87 11.37 -0.90
C LEU A 6 -2.63 9.86 -0.88
N ALA A 7 -1.89 9.32 -1.84
CA ALA A 7 -1.72 7.87 -1.95
C ALA A 7 -0.33 7.43 -2.43
N CYS A 8 0.02 6.18 -2.13
CA CYS A 8 1.24 5.56 -2.65
C CYS A 8 1.11 5.30 -4.15
N GLN A 9 2.19 5.50 -4.91
CA GLN A 9 2.25 5.19 -6.34
C GLN A 9 1.82 3.75 -6.68
N THR A 10 2.03 2.79 -5.76
CA THR A 10 1.63 1.38 -5.95
C THR A 10 0.11 1.16 -5.98
N MET A 11 -0.70 2.16 -5.63
CA MET A 11 -2.17 2.10 -5.61
C MET A 11 -2.79 2.86 -6.79
N ALA A 12 -1.97 3.39 -7.71
CA ALA A 12 -2.42 4.35 -8.72
C ALA A 12 -3.53 3.79 -9.62
N ASP A 13 -3.40 2.56 -10.11
CA ASP A 13 -4.39 1.94 -11.00
C ASP A 13 -5.71 1.65 -10.28
N GLU A 14 -5.66 1.11 -9.06
CA GLU A 14 -6.84 0.84 -8.26
C GLU A 14 -7.59 2.11 -7.89
N ILE A 15 -6.86 3.19 -7.56
CA ILE A 15 -7.46 4.49 -7.29
C ILE A 15 -8.09 5.04 -8.57
N GLN A 16 -7.38 5.07 -9.69
CA GLN A 16 -7.91 5.58 -10.96
C GLN A 16 -9.17 4.82 -11.40
N LYS A 17 -9.24 3.50 -11.13
CA LYS A 17 -10.42 2.68 -11.45
C LYS A 17 -11.70 3.16 -10.75
N VAL A 18 -11.61 3.77 -9.57
CA VAL A 18 -12.78 4.14 -8.75
C VAL A 18 -12.81 5.60 -8.27
N LEU A 19 -11.86 6.44 -8.68
CA LEU A 19 -11.80 7.84 -8.28
C LEU A 19 -12.97 8.63 -8.91
N PRO A 20 -13.88 9.21 -8.10
CA PRO A 20 -14.95 10.02 -8.63
C PRO A 20 -14.42 11.36 -9.17
N PRO A 21 -15.12 11.99 -10.13
CA PRO A 21 -14.77 13.34 -10.57
C PRO A 21 -14.87 14.34 -9.41
N GLY A 22 -13.95 15.31 -9.38
CA GLY A 22 -13.95 16.39 -8.40
C GLY A 22 -13.17 16.11 -7.10
N LEU A 23 -12.52 14.96 -6.99
CA LEU A 23 -11.45 14.75 -6.01
C LEU A 23 -10.10 14.93 -6.68
N ASP A 24 -9.25 15.75 -6.06
CA ASP A 24 -7.86 15.87 -6.48
C ASP A 24 -7.09 14.61 -6.05
N LEU A 25 -6.08 14.21 -6.84
CA LEU A 25 -5.21 13.07 -6.53
C LEU A 25 -3.76 13.51 -6.56
N GLU A 26 -3.04 13.23 -5.48
CA GLU A 26 -1.59 13.33 -5.43
C GLU A 26 -0.98 11.97 -5.06
N LEU A 27 -0.14 11.45 -5.96
CA LEU A 27 0.60 10.23 -5.77
C LEU A 27 1.99 10.55 -5.24
N LEU A 28 2.38 9.88 -4.16
CA LEU A 28 3.73 9.97 -3.60
C LEU A 28 4.58 8.78 -4.08
N PRO A 29 5.90 8.97 -4.19
CA PRO A 29 6.82 7.89 -4.55
C PRO A 29 6.62 6.64 -3.69
N TYR A 30 6.79 5.47 -4.32
CA TYR A 30 6.78 4.20 -3.60
C TYR A 30 7.95 4.11 -2.60
N ALA A 31 7.92 3.07 -1.75
CA ALA A 31 8.95 2.78 -0.74
C ALA A 31 9.12 3.79 0.40
N LEU A 32 8.39 4.91 0.44
CA LEU A 32 8.42 5.83 1.59
C LEU A 32 8.06 5.10 2.92
N HIS A 33 7.19 4.08 2.87
CA HIS A 33 6.83 3.27 4.03
C HIS A 33 7.99 2.43 4.60
N ARG A 34 9.09 2.23 3.84
CA ARG A 34 10.31 1.57 4.34
C ARG A 34 11.05 2.46 5.35
N VAL A 35 10.80 3.77 5.33
CA VAL A 35 11.35 4.76 6.28
C VAL A 35 10.19 5.60 6.85
N PRO A 36 9.48 5.10 7.88
CA PRO A 36 8.20 5.68 8.31
C PRO A 36 8.23 7.16 8.66
N GLN A 37 9.33 7.64 9.26
CA GLN A 37 9.53 9.07 9.58
C GLN A 37 9.58 9.93 8.32
N ARG A 38 10.13 9.39 7.22
CA ARG A 38 10.14 10.07 5.92
C ARG A 38 8.75 10.12 5.32
N LEU A 39 7.99 9.01 5.34
CA LEU A 39 6.59 9.00 4.90
C LEU A 39 5.76 10.03 5.67
N GLN A 40 5.89 10.04 6.99
CA GLN A 40 5.22 10.99 7.87
C GLN A 40 5.55 12.44 7.53
N SER A 41 6.84 12.77 7.39
CA SER A 41 7.26 14.13 7.03
C SER A 41 6.72 14.56 5.67
N GLU A 42 6.75 13.67 4.67
CA GLU A 42 6.25 13.96 3.33
C GLU A 42 4.73 14.14 3.29
N LEU A 43 3.97 13.36 4.05
CA LEU A 43 2.54 13.53 4.20
C LEU A 43 2.21 14.83 4.95
N GLN A 44 2.88 15.12 6.07
CA GLN A 44 2.64 16.34 6.85
C GLN A 44 2.89 17.59 6.01
N LYS A 45 3.99 17.64 5.23
CA LYS A 45 4.25 18.76 4.32
C LYS A 45 3.11 19.03 3.34
N ARG A 46 2.46 17.98 2.83
CA ARG A 46 1.32 18.09 1.90
C ARG A 46 0.05 18.52 2.61
N ILE A 47 -0.17 18.04 3.83
CA ILE A 47 -1.26 18.49 4.69
C ILE A 47 -1.11 19.98 4.98
N ASP A 48 0.09 20.43 5.37
CA ASP A 48 0.34 21.83 5.75
C ASP A 48 0.27 22.79 4.54
N ALA A 49 0.65 22.32 3.35
CA ALA A 49 0.62 23.11 2.12
C ALA A 49 -0.78 23.21 1.50
N ASP A 50 -1.70 22.30 1.83
CA ASP A 50 -3.04 22.32 1.27
C ASP A 50 -3.88 23.43 1.93
N THR A 51 -4.43 24.32 1.10
CA THR A 51 -5.35 25.38 1.58
C THR A 51 -6.71 25.30 0.91
N ASP A 52 -6.86 24.36 -0.01
CA ASP A 52 -7.96 24.29 -0.94
C ASP A 52 -9.01 23.28 -0.50
N HIS A 53 -8.63 22.25 0.24
CA HIS A 53 -9.51 21.13 0.54
C HIS A 53 -9.98 21.16 1.99
N ASP A 54 -11.22 20.72 2.24
CA ASP A 54 -11.74 20.56 3.60
C ASP A 54 -11.38 19.18 4.16
N THR A 55 -11.17 18.19 3.28
CA THR A 55 -10.93 16.79 3.64
C THR A 55 -9.76 16.21 2.86
N LEU A 56 -8.84 15.57 3.58
CA LEU A 56 -7.73 14.82 2.99
C LEU A 56 -7.96 13.32 3.20
N LEU A 57 -8.02 12.58 2.11
CA LEU A 57 -8.27 11.14 2.05
C LEU A 57 -6.95 10.40 1.83
N PHE A 58 -6.68 9.38 2.62
CA PHE A 58 -5.40 8.68 2.56
C PHE A 58 -5.55 7.31 1.92
N GLY A 59 -4.93 7.11 0.75
CA GLY A 59 -4.68 5.80 0.15
C GLY A 59 -3.56 5.04 0.87
N TYR A 60 -3.57 5.10 2.21
CA TYR A 60 -2.58 4.53 3.12
C TYR A 60 -3.31 3.89 4.31
N GLY A 61 -2.75 2.79 4.82
CA GLY A 61 -3.09 2.30 6.15
C GLY A 61 -2.17 2.91 7.21
N LEU A 62 -1.85 2.14 8.24
CA LEU A 62 -0.86 2.49 9.24
C LEU A 62 0.56 2.64 8.64
N CYS A 63 0.88 1.84 7.63
CA CYS A 63 2.11 1.86 6.82
C CYS A 63 3.37 2.03 7.67
N SER A 64 3.63 1.06 8.55
CA SER A 64 4.76 1.08 9.51
C SER A 64 4.76 2.31 10.43
N TYR A 65 3.57 2.80 10.80
CA TYR A 65 3.32 4.02 11.58
C TYR A 65 3.58 5.34 10.83
N GLY A 66 3.76 5.32 9.51
CA GLY A 66 4.01 6.54 8.73
C GLY A 66 2.87 7.56 8.76
N VAL A 67 1.65 7.15 9.13
CA VAL A 67 0.52 8.08 9.30
C VAL A 67 0.31 8.56 10.74
N VAL A 68 1.04 8.01 11.71
CA VAL A 68 0.91 8.40 13.13
C VAL A 68 1.45 9.82 13.31
N ASN A 69 0.85 10.58 14.23
CA ASN A 69 1.11 11.99 14.52
C ASN A 69 0.83 12.98 13.37
N LEU A 70 0.27 12.53 12.25
CA LEU A 70 -0.30 13.46 11.28
C LEU A 70 -1.43 14.25 11.93
N HIS A 71 -1.51 15.54 11.62
CA HIS A 71 -2.49 16.45 12.18
C HIS A 71 -2.76 17.61 11.23
N SER A 72 -3.89 18.27 11.41
CA SER A 72 -4.20 19.51 10.71
C SER A 72 -5.10 20.38 11.56
N GLU A 73 -4.88 21.70 11.54
CA GLU A 73 -5.81 22.69 12.10
C GLU A 73 -6.95 23.03 11.14
N ARG A 74 -6.89 22.56 9.89
CA ARG A 74 -7.82 22.92 8.80
C ARG A 74 -8.61 21.72 8.30
N HIS A 75 -7.93 20.61 8.03
CA HIS A 75 -8.51 19.49 7.29
C HIS A 75 -9.04 18.41 8.21
N THR A 76 -10.14 17.77 7.78
CA THR A 76 -10.47 16.43 8.28
C THR A 76 -9.58 15.42 7.58
N LEU A 77 -8.86 14.58 8.34
CA LEU A 77 -8.04 13.50 7.80
C LEU A 77 -8.84 12.19 7.88
N VAL A 78 -8.95 11.47 6.76
CA VAL A 78 -9.66 10.18 6.70
C VAL A 78 -8.71 9.09 6.21
N ILE A 79 -8.48 8.10 7.07
CA ILE A 79 -7.51 7.04 6.83
C ILE A 79 -8.20 5.69 7.01
N PRO A 80 -8.11 4.75 6.06
CA PRO A 80 -8.53 3.38 6.27
C PRO A 80 -7.85 2.76 7.51
N ARG A 81 -8.64 2.14 8.37
CA ARG A 81 -8.19 1.48 9.62
C ARG A 81 -7.60 0.11 9.32
N VAL A 82 -6.46 0.10 8.63
CA VAL A 82 -5.77 -1.11 8.16
C VAL A 82 -4.27 -0.99 8.35
N HIS A 83 -3.54 -2.11 8.25
CA HIS A 83 -2.09 -2.11 8.48
C HIS A 83 -1.33 -1.39 7.36
N ASP A 84 -1.65 -1.66 6.10
CA ASP A 84 -0.98 -1.07 4.94
C ASP A 84 -1.81 -1.24 3.66
N CYS A 85 -1.18 -1.00 2.51
CA CYS A 85 -1.80 -1.16 1.21
C CYS A 85 -2.23 -2.60 0.90
N ILE A 86 -1.63 -3.63 1.49
CA ILE A 86 -2.02 -5.04 1.24
C ILE A 86 -3.43 -5.28 1.76
N SER A 87 -3.72 -4.84 2.99
CA SER A 87 -5.07 -4.91 3.56
C SER A 87 -6.08 -4.09 2.76
N LEU A 88 -5.67 -2.93 2.21
CA LEU A 88 -6.51 -2.13 1.31
C LEU A 88 -6.87 -2.89 0.04
N LEU A 89 -5.87 -3.50 -0.60
CA LEU A 89 -6.01 -4.25 -1.85
C LEU A 89 -6.80 -5.56 -1.66
N MET A 90 -6.78 -6.14 -0.46
CA MET A 90 -7.65 -7.27 -0.10
C MET A 90 -9.10 -6.82 0.19
N GLY A 91 -9.32 -5.52 0.43
CA GLY A 91 -10.63 -4.92 0.63
C GLY A 91 -11.21 -5.06 2.03
N ALA A 92 -10.48 -5.63 3.00
CA ALA A 92 -10.86 -5.62 4.42
C ALA A 92 -9.65 -6.02 5.29
N ARG A 93 -9.57 -5.46 6.51
CA ARG A 93 -8.52 -5.80 7.48
C ARG A 93 -8.56 -7.29 7.84
N GLU A 94 -9.76 -7.82 8.06
CA GLU A 94 -9.98 -9.17 8.56
C GLU A 94 -9.59 -10.24 7.53
N ILE A 95 -9.59 -9.91 6.23
CA ILE A 95 -9.10 -10.81 5.18
C ILE A 95 -7.59 -10.99 5.34
N TYR A 96 -6.86 -9.88 5.46
CA TYR A 96 -5.42 -9.91 5.70
C TYR A 96 -5.08 -10.60 7.01
N ASP A 97 -5.79 -10.30 8.10
CA ASP A 97 -5.52 -10.89 9.42
C ASP A 97 -5.67 -12.43 9.39
N ARG A 98 -6.69 -12.94 8.69
CA ARG A 98 -6.88 -14.40 8.52
C ARG A 98 -5.78 -15.02 7.67
N GLU A 99 -5.36 -14.35 6.59
CA GLU A 99 -4.26 -14.84 5.76
C GLU A 99 -2.94 -14.83 6.50
N PHE A 100 -2.63 -13.75 7.23
CA PHE A 100 -1.42 -13.63 8.03
C PHE A 100 -1.36 -14.66 9.15
N ALA A 101 -2.48 -14.94 9.82
CA ALA A 101 -2.54 -15.96 10.87
C ALA A 101 -2.21 -17.38 10.35
N LYS A 102 -2.54 -17.68 9.08
CA LYS A 102 -2.26 -18.98 8.45
C LYS A 102 -0.89 -19.02 7.79
N HIS A 103 -0.47 -17.91 7.20
CA HIS A 103 0.69 -17.83 6.31
C HIS A 103 1.47 -16.52 6.52
N PRO A 104 2.10 -16.32 7.70
CA PRO A 104 2.77 -15.06 8.04
C PRO A 104 4.00 -14.77 7.17
N ALA A 105 4.60 -15.81 6.58
CA ALA A 105 5.76 -15.76 5.69
C ALA A 105 5.37 -15.56 4.22
N THR A 106 4.48 -14.60 3.93
CA THR A 106 3.94 -14.35 2.59
C THR A 106 4.41 -13.00 2.03
N ILE A 107 4.91 -13.00 0.79
CA ILE A 107 5.08 -11.79 -0.03
C ILE A 107 3.78 -11.58 -0.82
N TYR A 108 3.26 -10.36 -0.82
CA TYR A 108 2.07 -10.00 -1.60
C TYR A 108 2.45 -9.08 -2.75
N LEU A 109 2.07 -9.44 -3.97
CA LEU A 109 2.27 -8.62 -5.16
C LEU A 109 0.92 -8.22 -5.76
N SER A 110 0.83 -6.96 -6.19
CA SER A 110 -0.23 -6.45 -7.07
C SER A 110 0.42 -5.83 -8.31
N LYS A 111 -0.39 -5.38 -9.28
CA LYS A 111 0.11 -4.68 -10.47
C LYS A 111 1.05 -3.54 -10.09
N GLY A 112 0.62 -2.67 -9.17
CA GLY A 112 1.41 -1.51 -8.77
C GLY A 112 2.76 -1.90 -8.13
N TRP A 113 2.82 -2.96 -7.34
CA TRP A 113 4.11 -3.45 -6.78
C TRP A 113 5.06 -3.99 -7.85
N ILE A 114 4.52 -4.73 -8.83
CA ILE A 114 5.28 -5.26 -9.97
C ILE A 114 5.82 -4.09 -10.83
N ASP A 115 4.98 -3.09 -11.12
CA ASP A 115 5.37 -1.94 -11.93
C ASP A 115 6.47 -1.08 -11.30
N GLN A 116 6.54 -1.04 -9.96
CA GLN A 116 7.60 -0.33 -9.25
C GLN A 116 8.93 -1.12 -9.19
N GLY A 117 8.96 -2.36 -9.68
CA GLY A 117 10.15 -3.22 -9.61
C GLY A 117 10.60 -3.49 -8.17
N ALA A 118 9.65 -3.52 -7.22
CA ALA A 118 9.92 -3.62 -5.78
C ALA A 118 9.73 -5.06 -5.24
N GLU A 119 9.88 -6.04 -6.13
CA GLU A 119 9.72 -7.46 -5.84
C GLU A 119 11.07 -8.21 -5.99
N PRO A 120 11.22 -9.38 -5.36
CA PRO A 120 12.50 -10.09 -5.24
C PRO A 120 13.30 -10.28 -6.53
N LEU A 121 12.65 -10.64 -7.63
CA LEU A 121 13.31 -10.87 -8.92
C LEU A 121 13.80 -9.57 -9.56
N ALA A 122 13.06 -8.48 -9.43
CA ALA A 122 13.48 -7.15 -9.86
C ALA A 122 14.63 -6.62 -8.97
N GLU A 123 14.54 -6.81 -7.65
CA GLU A 123 15.62 -6.45 -6.71
C GLU A 123 16.90 -7.24 -7.03
N PHE A 124 16.80 -8.54 -7.34
CA PHE A 124 17.93 -9.35 -7.78
C PHE A 124 18.63 -8.75 -9.01
N LYS A 125 17.86 -8.41 -10.04
CA LYS A 125 18.41 -7.82 -11.28
C LYS A 125 19.14 -6.51 -10.99
N SER A 126 18.56 -5.66 -10.15
CA SER A 126 19.18 -4.41 -9.73
C SER A 126 20.48 -4.64 -8.94
N TYR A 127 20.49 -5.59 -8.00
CA TYR A 127 21.69 -5.92 -7.23
C TYR A 127 22.77 -6.57 -8.10
N ALA A 128 22.39 -7.42 -9.06
CA ALA A 128 23.34 -8.07 -9.94
C ALA A 128 24.04 -7.06 -10.86
N GLU A 129 23.32 -6.03 -11.31
CA GLU A 129 23.90 -4.91 -12.06
C GLU A 129 24.85 -4.07 -11.20
N ALA A 130 24.48 -3.77 -9.96
CA ALA A 130 25.26 -2.87 -9.10
C ALA A 130 26.48 -3.55 -8.43
N TYR A 131 26.35 -4.81 -8.04
CA TYR A 131 27.30 -5.51 -7.17
C TYR A 131 27.81 -6.83 -7.76
N GLY A 132 27.27 -7.25 -8.91
CA GLY A 132 27.58 -8.54 -9.51
C GLY A 132 26.71 -9.67 -8.97
N THR A 133 26.62 -10.76 -9.75
CA THR A 133 25.65 -11.84 -9.54
C THR A 133 25.79 -12.52 -8.18
N LYS A 134 27.02 -12.84 -7.72
CA LYS A 134 27.22 -13.57 -6.47
C LYS A 134 26.74 -12.80 -5.24
N ASP A 135 27.03 -11.50 -5.20
CA ASP A 135 26.60 -10.65 -4.08
C ASP A 135 25.08 -10.46 -4.13
N ALA A 136 24.50 -10.32 -5.32
CA ALA A 136 23.05 -10.25 -5.51
C ALA A 136 22.32 -11.52 -5.04
N GLU A 137 22.83 -12.70 -5.39
CA GLU A 137 22.30 -13.99 -4.93
C GLU A 137 22.30 -14.06 -3.39
N TRP A 138 23.43 -13.72 -2.77
CA TRP A 138 23.56 -13.70 -1.31
C TRP A 138 22.61 -12.69 -0.65
N MET A 139 22.48 -11.48 -1.20
CA MET A 139 21.58 -10.44 -0.68
C MET A 139 20.11 -10.89 -0.73
N ILE A 140 19.69 -11.47 -1.85
CA ILE A 140 18.32 -11.99 -2.02
C ILE A 140 18.06 -13.16 -1.09
N GLU A 141 18.98 -14.11 -0.99
CA GLU A 141 18.87 -15.23 -0.06
C GLU A 141 18.69 -14.69 1.37
N MET A 142 19.57 -13.80 1.82
CA MET A 142 19.51 -13.27 3.19
C MET A 142 18.24 -12.47 3.47
N GLN A 143 17.75 -11.69 2.50
CA GLN A 143 16.56 -10.87 2.65
C GLN A 143 15.27 -11.71 2.63
N TYR A 144 15.24 -12.78 1.84
CA TYR A 144 14.01 -13.53 1.57
C TYR A 144 13.96 -14.96 2.15
N ARG A 145 15.03 -15.47 2.77
CA ARG A 145 15.18 -16.86 3.29
C ARG A 145 14.07 -17.40 4.21
N HIS A 146 13.25 -16.53 4.79
CA HIS A 146 12.19 -16.95 5.71
C HIS A 146 10.79 -16.86 5.10
N TYR A 147 10.65 -16.31 3.89
CA TYR A 147 9.40 -16.35 3.15
C TYR A 147 9.16 -17.76 2.59
N GLN A 148 7.88 -18.12 2.51
CA GLN A 148 7.44 -19.47 2.11
C GLN A 148 6.40 -19.40 0.99
N ARG A 149 5.92 -18.20 0.66
CA ARG A 149 4.84 -18.00 -0.31
C ARG A 149 4.92 -16.62 -0.97
N VAL A 150 4.61 -16.56 -2.26
CA VAL A 150 4.28 -15.33 -2.97
C VAL A 150 2.82 -15.41 -3.42
N VAL A 151 2.05 -14.37 -3.12
CA VAL A 151 0.63 -14.24 -3.46
C VAL A 151 0.44 -13.11 -4.47
N PHE A 152 -0.24 -13.41 -5.57
CA PHE A 152 -0.77 -12.38 -6.46
C PHE A 152 -2.14 -11.92 -5.97
N ILE A 153 -2.29 -10.62 -5.69
CA ILE A 153 -3.57 -9.98 -5.38
C ILE A 153 -4.17 -9.43 -6.67
N ASP A 154 -5.28 -10.03 -7.10
CA ASP A 154 -5.98 -9.62 -8.32
C ASP A 154 -7.08 -8.61 -8.00
N THR A 155 -6.78 -7.33 -8.18
CA THR A 155 -7.74 -6.21 -8.04
C THR A 155 -8.48 -5.90 -9.35
N GLU A 156 -8.38 -6.80 -10.35
CA GLU A 156 -8.94 -6.64 -11.69
C GLU A 156 -8.46 -5.34 -12.38
N VAL A 157 -7.16 -5.03 -12.23
CA VAL A 157 -6.47 -3.96 -12.97
C VAL A 157 -5.34 -4.57 -13.80
N GLY A 158 -5.21 -4.11 -15.05
CA GLY A 158 -4.23 -4.67 -16.00
C GLY A 158 -4.63 -6.05 -16.56
N CYS A 159 -3.65 -6.75 -17.14
CA CYS A 159 -3.86 -8.08 -17.72
C CYS A 159 -3.52 -9.15 -16.68
N ARG A 160 -4.57 -9.75 -16.11
CA ARG A 160 -4.49 -10.77 -15.06
C ARG A 160 -3.51 -11.89 -15.42
N GLU A 161 -3.59 -12.44 -16.63
CA GLU A 161 -2.77 -13.58 -17.05
C GLU A 161 -1.27 -13.25 -17.01
N LYS A 162 -0.90 -12.05 -17.47
CA LYS A 162 0.49 -11.59 -17.47
C LYS A 162 1.00 -11.36 -16.05
N LEU A 163 0.18 -10.76 -15.19
CA LEU A 163 0.56 -10.46 -13.81
C LEU A 163 0.67 -11.73 -12.95
N ALA A 164 -0.27 -12.66 -13.12
CA ALA A 164 -0.25 -13.97 -12.48
C ALA A 164 0.99 -14.77 -12.91
N LEU A 165 1.27 -14.83 -14.22
CA LEU A 165 2.45 -15.51 -14.76
C LEU A 165 3.76 -14.88 -14.23
N TYR A 166 3.84 -13.54 -14.19
CA TYR A 166 4.99 -12.85 -13.65
C TYR A 166 5.18 -13.17 -12.15
N THR A 167 4.12 -13.05 -11.35
CA THR A 167 4.16 -13.35 -9.91
C THR A 167 4.57 -14.79 -9.64
N ASN A 168 4.11 -15.74 -10.44
CA ASN A 168 4.55 -17.13 -10.36
C ASN A 168 6.05 -17.28 -10.68
N SER A 169 6.59 -16.52 -11.64
CA SER A 169 8.04 -16.52 -11.90
C SER A 169 8.86 -15.99 -10.72
N VAL A 170 8.32 -15.03 -9.95
CA VAL A 170 8.94 -14.56 -8.70
C VAL A 170 8.93 -15.65 -7.64
N ALA A 171 7.82 -16.37 -7.49
CA ALA A 171 7.71 -17.51 -6.57
C ALA A 171 8.73 -18.62 -6.93
N GLN A 172 8.87 -18.94 -8.22
CA GLN A 172 9.85 -19.90 -8.73
C GLN A 172 11.29 -19.44 -8.49
N PHE A 173 11.58 -18.14 -8.70
CA PHE A 173 12.90 -17.57 -8.44
C PHE A 173 13.31 -17.70 -6.97
N LEU A 174 12.35 -17.55 -6.04
CA LEU A 174 12.58 -17.72 -4.61
C LEU A 174 12.46 -19.18 -4.12
N ASP A 175 12.06 -20.12 -4.97
CA ASP A 175 11.74 -21.51 -4.61
C ASP A 175 10.68 -21.62 -3.49
N VAL A 176 9.58 -20.87 -3.63
CA VAL A 176 8.47 -20.83 -2.67
C VAL A 176 7.11 -21.08 -3.32
N ALA A 177 6.08 -21.32 -2.50
CA ALA A 177 4.74 -21.57 -3.00
C ALA A 177 4.15 -20.34 -3.71
N TYR A 178 3.46 -20.56 -4.83
CA TYR A 178 2.64 -19.57 -5.49
C TYR A 178 1.17 -19.71 -5.09
N ALA A 179 0.48 -18.59 -4.87
CA ALA A 179 -0.96 -18.57 -4.69
C ALA A 179 -1.57 -17.28 -5.26
N GLU A 180 -2.89 -17.28 -5.39
CA GLU A 180 -3.66 -16.11 -5.81
C GLU A 180 -4.69 -15.75 -4.74
N GLN A 181 -4.93 -14.45 -4.59
CA GLN A 181 -5.90 -13.88 -3.68
C GLN A 181 -6.78 -12.90 -4.46
N PRO A 182 -8.10 -13.08 -4.47
CA PRO A 182 -9.00 -12.04 -4.97
C PRO A 182 -8.81 -10.74 -4.19
N GLY A 183 -8.54 -9.66 -4.92
CA GLY A 183 -8.47 -8.31 -4.41
C GLY A 183 -9.81 -7.59 -4.51
N SER A 184 -9.87 -6.37 -3.96
CA SER A 184 -11.07 -5.54 -4.01
C SER A 184 -10.72 -4.06 -3.82
N VAL A 185 -11.37 -3.22 -4.63
CA VAL A 185 -11.32 -1.76 -4.51
C VAL A 185 -12.37 -1.19 -3.56
N ARG A 186 -13.12 -2.04 -2.83
CA ARG A 186 -14.25 -1.64 -1.98
C ARG A 186 -13.89 -0.57 -0.95
N LEU A 187 -12.75 -0.72 -0.26
CA LEU A 187 -12.31 0.27 0.73
C LEU A 187 -11.97 1.60 0.09
N LEU A 188 -11.41 1.62 -1.12
CA LEU A 188 -11.17 2.85 -1.88
C LEU A 188 -12.49 3.50 -2.30
N THR A 189 -13.46 2.71 -2.77
CA THR A 189 -14.80 3.21 -3.09
C THR A 189 -15.46 3.86 -1.87
N LYS A 190 -15.42 3.22 -0.70
CA LYS A 190 -15.94 3.80 0.56
C LYS A 190 -15.20 5.06 0.98
N LEU A 191 -13.87 5.05 0.84
CA LEU A 191 -13.03 6.22 1.16
C LEU A 191 -13.47 7.44 0.34
N PHE A 192 -13.70 7.26 -0.97
CA PHE A 192 -14.02 8.37 -1.88
C PHE A 192 -15.49 8.78 -1.84
N SER A 193 -16.41 7.86 -1.54
CA SER A 193 -17.85 8.15 -1.46
C SER A 193 -18.25 8.87 -0.16
N GLY A 194 -17.37 8.90 0.85
CA GLY A 194 -17.70 9.45 2.16
C GLY A 194 -18.41 8.47 3.10
N ASP A 195 -18.51 7.19 2.72
CA ASP A 195 -19.13 6.13 3.53
C ASP A 195 -18.16 5.63 4.61
N TRP A 196 -17.79 6.53 5.51
CA TRP A 196 -16.79 6.26 6.55
C TRP A 196 -17.46 5.73 7.82
N ASP A 197 -17.33 4.43 8.06
CA ASP A 197 -17.76 3.75 9.27
C ASP A 197 -16.54 3.31 10.12
N GLN A 198 -16.68 2.23 10.89
CA GLN A 198 -15.61 1.73 11.77
C GLN A 198 -14.35 1.28 11.02
N GLU A 199 -14.45 1.06 9.70
CA GLU A 199 -13.30 0.72 8.85
C GLU A 199 -12.39 1.93 8.59
N PHE A 200 -12.71 3.10 9.11
CA PHE A 200 -11.94 4.34 8.94
C PHE A 200 -11.59 4.99 10.27
N VAL A 201 -10.48 5.72 10.24
CA VAL A 201 -10.02 6.65 11.27
C VAL A 201 -10.28 8.05 10.73
N ILE A 202 -11.18 8.77 11.39
CA ILE A 202 -11.56 10.14 11.04
C ILE A 202 -10.98 11.07 12.10
N ILE A 203 -10.09 11.97 11.69
CA ILE A 203 -9.44 12.95 12.57
C ILE A 203 -9.95 14.34 12.17
N PRO A 204 -10.77 14.99 13.01
CA PRO A 204 -11.22 16.34 12.72
C PRO A 204 -10.08 17.36 12.92
N PRO A 205 -10.25 18.60 12.44
CA PRO A 205 -9.29 19.67 12.65
C PRO A 205 -8.92 19.87 14.14
N GLY A 206 -7.65 20.20 14.41
CA GLY A 206 -7.09 20.37 15.76
C GLY A 206 -6.83 19.06 16.50
N ARG A 207 -6.93 17.91 15.82
CA ARG A 207 -6.64 16.58 16.38
C ARG A 207 -5.51 15.90 15.61
N MET A 208 -4.94 14.91 16.26
CA MET A 208 -3.78 14.16 15.80
C MET A 208 -4.12 12.69 15.63
N VAL A 209 -3.57 12.06 14.59
CA VAL A 209 -3.63 10.62 14.37
C VAL A 209 -2.86 9.91 15.48
N MET A 210 -3.57 9.10 16.27
CA MET A 210 -2.97 8.27 17.31
C MET A 210 -2.83 6.83 16.82
N GLN A 211 -1.72 6.16 17.15
CA GLN A 211 -1.54 4.74 16.84
C GLN A 211 -2.71 3.87 17.30
N ARG A 212 -3.23 4.13 18.51
CA ARG A 212 -4.37 3.39 19.09
C ARG A 212 -5.67 3.48 18.27
N SER A 213 -5.78 4.44 17.35
CA SER A 213 -6.94 4.55 16.46
C SER A 213 -7.01 3.40 15.45
N PHE A 214 -5.91 2.65 15.26
CA PHE A 214 -5.81 1.51 14.35
C PHE A 214 -5.91 0.15 15.07
N LEU A 215 -6.19 0.15 16.38
CA LEU A 215 -6.45 -1.08 17.13
C LEU A 215 -7.89 -1.54 16.88
#